data_AF-A0A379AMX5-F1
#
_entry.id   AF-A0A379AMX5-F1
#
_cell.length_a   1.000
_cell.length_b   1.000
_cell.length_c   1.000
_cell.angle_alpha   90.00
_cell.angle_beta   90.00
_cell.angle_gamma   90.00
#
_symmetry.space_group_name_H-M   'P 1'
#
loop_
_entity.id
_entity.type
_entity.pdbx_description
1 polymer ?
#
loop_
_entity_poly.entity_id
_entity_poly.type
_entity_poly.pdbx_seq_one_letter_code
_entity_poly.pdbx_strand_id
1 'polypeptide(L)'
;MFKSFFPRPALFFSSAAVWSLVAIFAWFGFAAHLPGIWPTFETAMKQPLPTTAARFIAVSQLWFYLYYWIMVAIFAGAWRLIDAHPWQRWSVWGSALIIFVTWFGVQVGVAINAWYGPFYDLIQKALTKAGSVQIAEFLP
;
A
#
# COMPACT_ATOMS: atom_id res chain seq x y z
N MET A 1 -16.31 6.81 -25.22
CA MET A 1 -16.56 6.70 -23.76
C MET A 1 -15.55 7.47 -22.90
N PHE A 2 -14.23 7.26 -23.03
CA PHE A 2 -13.24 7.90 -22.13
C PHE A 2 -13.29 9.43 -22.08
N LYS A 3 -13.62 10.10 -23.20
CA LYS A 3 -13.75 11.57 -23.27
C LYS A 3 -14.86 12.14 -22.36
N SER A 4 -15.83 11.31 -21.98
CA SER A 4 -16.92 11.70 -21.07
C SER A 4 -16.52 11.62 -19.59
N PHE A 5 -15.43 10.91 -19.27
CA PHE A 5 -15.00 10.65 -17.88
C PHE A 5 -13.65 11.28 -17.55
N PHE A 6 -12.75 11.39 -18.53
CA PHE A 6 -11.38 11.87 -18.34
C PHE A 6 -11.11 13.13 -19.16
N PRO A 7 -10.40 14.12 -18.58
CA PRO A 7 -9.94 15.29 -19.33
C PRO A 7 -8.98 14.83 -20.44
N ARG A 8 -9.17 15.30 -21.67
CA ARG A 8 -8.28 15.02 -22.84
C ARG A 8 -7.62 13.62 -22.82
N PRO A 9 -8.38 12.53 -23.02
CA PRO A 9 -8.00 11.18 -22.59
C PRO A 9 -6.62 10.71 -23.08
N ALA A 10 -6.23 10.98 -24.34
CA ALA A 10 -4.92 10.58 -24.84
C ALA A 10 -3.75 11.25 -24.07
N LEU A 11 -3.86 12.54 -23.76
CA LEU A 11 -2.87 13.27 -22.97
C LEU A 11 -2.91 12.84 -21.50
N PHE A 12 -4.10 12.58 -20.96
CA PHE A 12 -4.25 12.12 -19.58
C PHE A 12 -3.59 10.77 -19.36
N PHE A 13 -3.88 9.75 -20.19
CA PHE A 13 -3.30 8.42 -20.01
C PHE A 13 -1.80 8.37 -20.29
N SER A 14 -1.32 9.11 -21.31
CA SER A 14 0.13 9.20 -21.58
C SER A 14 0.87 9.89 -20.44
N SER A 15 0.37 11.01 -19.93
CA SER A 15 0.95 11.67 -18.76
C SER A 15 0.84 10.85 -17.49
N ALA A 16 -0.25 10.07 -17.29
CA ALA A 16 -0.38 9.14 -16.18
C ALA A 16 0.68 8.03 -16.23
N ALA A 17 0.96 7.48 -17.41
CA ALA A 17 2.01 6.48 -17.59
C ALA A 17 3.40 7.06 -17.26
N VAL A 18 3.73 8.24 -17.81
CA VAL A 18 5.00 8.92 -17.53
C VAL A 18 5.11 9.28 -16.04
N TRP A 19 4.04 9.82 -15.45
CA TRP A 19 4.01 10.17 -14.03
C TRP A 19 4.17 8.93 -13.13
N SER A 20 3.57 7.80 -13.52
CA SER A 20 3.73 6.55 -12.80
C SER A 20 5.18 6.07 -12.82
N LEU A 21 5.87 6.17 -13.95
CA LEU A 21 7.30 5.85 -14.04
C LEU A 21 8.14 6.78 -13.16
N VAL A 22 7.86 8.09 -13.19
CA VAL A 22 8.52 9.06 -12.31
C VAL A 22 8.30 8.70 -10.85
N ALA A 23 7.07 8.37 -10.44
CA ALA A 23 6.75 7.98 -9.08
C ALA A 23 7.43 6.66 -8.67
N ILE A 24 7.57 5.71 -9.59
CA ILE A 24 8.30 4.46 -9.35
C ILE A 24 9.80 4.75 -9.14
N PHE A 25 10.42 5.52 -10.03
CA PHE A 25 11.84 5.86 -9.89
C PHE A 25 12.12 6.71 -8.67
N ALA A 26 11.25 7.67 -8.35
CA ALA A 26 11.35 8.46 -7.14
C ALA A 26 11.22 7.59 -5.87
N TRP A 27 10.32 6.60 -5.87
CA TRP A 27 10.17 5.68 -4.75
C TRP A 27 11.44 4.88 -4.49
N PHE A 28 11.90 4.13 -5.49
CA PHE A 28 13.07 3.25 -5.35
C PHE A 28 14.39 4.00 -5.28
N GLY A 29 14.49 5.19 -5.86
CA GLY A 29 15.71 5.99 -5.84
C GLY A 29 15.93 6.73 -4.53
N PHE A 30 14.86 7.23 -3.89
CA PHE A 30 15.01 8.12 -2.72
C PHE A 30 13.84 8.05 -1.74
N ALA A 31 12.60 8.12 -2.21
CA ALA A 31 11.46 8.35 -1.32
C ALA A 31 11.19 7.20 -0.34
N ALA A 32 11.54 5.96 -0.69
CA ALA A 32 11.45 4.81 0.22
C ALA A 32 12.31 4.99 1.50
N HIS A 33 13.42 5.72 1.39
CA HIS A 33 14.38 5.93 2.48
C HIS A 33 14.24 7.29 3.17
N LEU A 34 13.40 8.19 2.63
CA LEU A 34 13.25 9.57 3.10
C LEU A 34 12.89 9.70 4.59
N PRO A 35 11.98 8.90 5.18
CA PRO A 35 11.73 8.95 6.62
C PRO A 35 12.95 8.60 7.46
N GLY A 36 13.91 7.85 6.90
CA GLY A 36 15.15 7.46 7.56
C GLY A 36 16.09 8.63 7.89
N ILE A 37 15.79 9.85 7.42
CA ILE A 37 16.48 11.08 7.86
C ILE A 37 16.27 11.32 9.36
N TRP A 38 15.13 10.88 9.89
CA TRP A 38 14.84 10.92 11.32
C TRP A 38 15.15 9.56 11.98
N PRO A 39 16.06 9.50 12.97
CA PRO A 39 16.48 8.24 13.60
C PRO A 39 15.33 7.41 14.19
N THR A 40 14.28 8.08 14.66
CA THR A 40 13.07 7.45 15.20
C THR A 40 12.32 6.66 14.15
N PHE A 41 12.12 7.25 12.97
CA PHE A 41 11.44 6.61 11.84
C PHE A 41 12.32 5.54 11.18
N GLU A 42 13.63 5.77 11.10
CA GLU A 42 14.56 4.77 10.58
C GLU A 42 14.48 3.46 11.37
N THR A 43 14.53 3.56 12.70
CA THR A 43 14.43 2.41 13.60
C THR A 43 13.09 1.70 13.43
N ALA A 44 11.99 2.46 13.36
CA ALA A 44 10.66 1.91 13.20
C ALA A 44 10.42 1.22 11.84
N MET A 45 11.03 1.72 10.75
CA MET A 45 10.90 1.11 9.42
C MET A 45 11.78 -0.13 9.23
N LYS A 46 12.86 -0.29 10.01
CA LYS A 46 13.74 -1.48 9.97
C LYS A 46 13.18 -2.67 10.73
N GLN A 47 12.16 -2.48 11.57
CA GLN A 47 11.52 -3.58 12.29
C GLN A 47 10.88 -4.56 11.28
N PRO A 48 11.02 -5.88 11.49
CA PRO A 48 10.35 -6.85 10.64
C PRO A 48 8.83 -6.67 10.75
N LEU A 49 8.13 -6.86 9.64
CA LEU A 49 6.67 -6.74 9.62
C LEU A 49 6.05 -7.80 10.54
N PRO A 50 5.17 -7.41 11.50
CA PRO A 50 4.46 -8.35 12.35
C PRO A 50 3.74 -9.45 11.53
N THR A 51 3.54 -10.62 12.13
CA THR A 51 2.72 -11.70 11.55
C THR A 51 1.22 -11.52 11.84
N THR A 52 0.86 -10.47 12.59
CA THR A 52 -0.52 -10.13 12.96
C THR A 52 -1.07 -8.99 12.09
N ALA A 53 -2.33 -8.60 12.31
CA ALA A 53 -2.96 -7.47 11.63
C ALA A 53 -2.22 -6.13 11.84
N ALA A 54 -1.38 -6.02 12.88
CA ALA A 54 -0.52 -4.85 13.10
C ALA A 54 0.43 -4.56 11.94
N ARG A 55 0.71 -5.56 11.06
CA ARG A 55 1.45 -5.38 9.82
C ARG A 55 0.95 -4.22 8.97
N PHE A 56 -0.37 -4.03 8.86
CA PHE A 56 -0.95 -3.02 7.97
C PHE A 56 -0.78 -1.58 8.46
N ILE A 57 -0.53 -1.42 9.75
CA ILE A 57 -0.27 -0.12 10.40
C ILE A 57 1.20 0.06 10.77
N ALA A 58 2.07 -0.83 10.30
CA ALA A 58 3.52 -0.67 10.46
C ALA A 58 3.97 0.63 9.80
N VAL A 59 4.96 1.30 10.41
CA VAL A 59 5.44 2.63 9.96
C VAL A 59 5.88 2.61 8.49
N SER A 60 6.54 1.54 8.06
CA SER A 60 6.95 1.35 6.66
C SER A 60 5.75 1.27 5.69
N GLN A 61 4.65 0.64 6.10
CA GLN A 61 3.43 0.56 5.30
C GLN A 61 2.69 1.89 5.25
N LEU A 62 2.55 2.57 6.40
CA LEU A 62 1.92 3.90 6.47
C LEU A 62 2.66 4.92 5.60
N TRP A 63 3.99 4.85 5.55
CA TRP A 63 4.78 5.70 4.67
C TRP A 63 4.49 5.45 3.19
N PHE A 64 4.41 4.19 2.77
CA PHE A 64 4.05 3.85 1.40
C PHE A 64 2.64 4.35 1.04
N TYR A 65 1.65 4.18 1.93
CA TYR A 65 0.29 4.67 1.70
C TYR A 65 0.28 6.19 1.53
N LEU A 66 0.99 6.91 2.41
CA LEU A 66 1.12 8.35 2.35
C LEU A 66 1.76 8.80 1.03
N TYR A 67 2.87 8.17 0.65
CA TYR A 67 3.56 8.45 -0.61
C TYR A 67 2.65 8.25 -1.82
N TYR A 68 1.94 7.11 -1.88
CA TYR A 68 1.00 6.81 -2.95
C TYR A 68 -0.07 7.89 -3.09
N TRP A 69 -0.72 8.26 -1.98
CA TRP A 69 -1.79 9.25 -1.99
C TRP A 69 -1.28 10.66 -2.30
N ILE A 70 -0.06 11.02 -1.88
CA ILE A 70 0.58 12.28 -2.29
C ILE A 70 0.80 12.31 -3.81
N MET A 71 1.36 11.25 -4.39
CA MET A 71 1.62 11.19 -5.84
C MET A 71 0.33 11.23 -6.66
N VAL A 72 -0.72 10.56 -6.18
CA VAL A 72 -2.06 10.64 -6.78
C VAL A 72 -2.64 12.05 -6.65
N ALA A 73 -2.53 12.67 -5.47
CA ALA A 73 -3.07 14.01 -5.22
C ALA A 73 -2.38 15.08 -6.08
N ILE A 74 -1.05 15.01 -6.23
CA ILE A 74 -0.28 15.90 -7.10
C ILE A 74 -0.76 15.75 -8.55
N PHE A 75 -0.88 14.52 -9.05
CA PHE A 75 -1.32 14.25 -10.41
C PHE A 75 -2.76 14.72 -10.67
N ALA A 76 -3.69 14.37 -9.77
CA ALA A 76 -5.08 14.77 -9.85
C ALA A 76 -5.23 16.30 -9.75
N GLY A 77 -4.46 16.95 -8.86
CA GLY A 77 -4.42 18.40 -8.70
C GLY A 77 -3.90 19.11 -9.94
N ALA A 78 -2.78 18.64 -10.51
CA ALA A 78 -2.24 19.18 -11.76
C ALA A 78 -3.27 19.11 -12.90
N TRP A 79 -3.92 17.97 -13.07
CA TRP A 79 -4.97 17.82 -14.08
C TRP A 79 -6.21 18.67 -13.80
N ARG A 80 -6.54 18.91 -12.53
CA ARG A 80 -7.66 19.77 -12.14
C ARG A 80 -7.43 21.23 -12.54
N LEU A 81 -6.17 21.68 -12.52
CA LEU A 81 -5.76 23.02 -12.97
C LEU A 81 -5.72 23.13 -14.50
N ILE A 82 -5.33 22.07 -15.20
CA ILE A 82 -5.22 22.06 -16.68
C ILE A 82 -6.59 21.99 -17.34
N ASP A 83 -7.46 21.08 -16.87
CA ASP A 83 -8.78 20.84 -17.44
C ASP A 83 -9.74 20.42 -16.33
N ALA A 84 -10.53 21.38 -15.86
CA ALA A 84 -11.43 21.23 -14.72
C ALA A 84 -12.68 20.39 -15.08
N HIS A 85 -12.48 19.13 -15.45
CA HIS A 85 -13.55 18.25 -15.91
C HIS A 85 -14.50 17.84 -14.75
N PRO A 86 -15.83 17.90 -14.91
CA PRO A 86 -16.79 17.64 -13.82
C PRO A 86 -16.65 16.25 -13.20
N TRP A 87 -16.40 15.24 -14.04
CA TRP A 87 -16.32 13.83 -13.64
C TRP A 87 -14.94 13.42 -13.11
N GLN A 88 -13.95 14.31 -13.12
CA GLN A 88 -12.58 14.02 -12.70
C GLN A 88 -12.51 13.54 -11.23
N ARG A 89 -13.39 14.06 -10.36
CA ARG A 89 -13.44 13.65 -8.95
C ARG A 89 -13.77 12.17 -8.80
N TRP A 90 -14.60 11.63 -9.68
CA TRP A 90 -14.99 10.22 -9.64
C TRP A 90 -14.04 9.34 -10.45
N SER A 91 -13.70 9.75 -11.67
CA SER A 91 -12.92 8.92 -12.58
C SER A 91 -11.47 8.77 -12.11
N VAL A 92 -10.81 9.86 -11.70
CA VAL A 92 -9.39 9.83 -11.31
C VAL A 92 -9.22 9.21 -9.93
N TRP A 93 -9.92 9.70 -8.92
CA TRP A 93 -9.82 9.16 -7.56
C TRP A 93 -10.40 7.76 -7.45
N GLY A 94 -11.46 7.43 -8.19
CA GLY A 94 -12.00 6.08 -8.25
C GLY A 94 -11.00 5.10 -8.87
N SER A 95 -10.34 5.48 -9.98
CA SER A 95 -9.29 4.65 -10.58
C SER A 95 -8.10 4.46 -9.64
N ALA A 96 -7.67 5.54 -8.97
CA ALA A 96 -6.60 5.47 -7.98
C ALA A 96 -6.98 4.59 -6.77
N LEU A 97 -8.23 4.64 -6.31
CA LEU A 97 -8.71 3.78 -5.23
C LEU A 97 -8.72 2.31 -5.67
N ILE A 98 -9.19 2.01 -6.88
CA ILE A 98 -9.18 0.64 -7.41
C ILE A 98 -7.75 0.10 -7.45
N ILE A 99 -6.79 0.87 -7.99
CA ILE A 99 -5.37 0.46 -8.03
C ILE A 99 -4.84 0.19 -6.61
N PHE A 100 -5.14 1.08 -5.66
CA PHE A 100 -4.71 0.93 -4.27
C PHE A 100 -5.29 -0.33 -3.63
N VAL A 101 -6.60 -0.58 -3.80
CA VAL A 101 -7.29 -1.75 -3.23
C VAL A 101 -6.79 -3.05 -3.86
N THR A 102 -6.54 -3.07 -5.17
CA THR A 102 -5.95 -4.24 -5.84
C THR A 102 -4.57 -4.56 -5.28
N TRP A 103 -3.71 -3.55 -5.11
CA TRP A 103 -2.40 -3.73 -4.48
C TRP A 103 -2.53 -4.16 -3.00
N PHE A 104 -3.45 -3.56 -2.26
CA PHE A 104 -3.70 -3.89 -0.86
C PHE A 104 -4.17 -5.34 -0.70
N GLY A 105 -4.98 -5.85 -1.64
CA GLY A 105 -5.38 -7.26 -1.68
C GLY A 105 -4.19 -8.22 -1.79
N VAL A 106 -3.14 -7.85 -2.54
CA VAL A 106 -1.88 -8.62 -2.59
C VAL A 106 -1.21 -8.62 -1.22
N GLN A 107 -1.18 -7.48 -0.51
CA GLN A 107 -0.61 -7.40 0.84
C GLN A 107 -1.39 -8.25 1.85
N VAL A 108 -2.71 -8.34 1.72
CA VAL A 108 -3.52 -9.26 2.52
C VAL A 108 -3.09 -10.72 2.29
N GLY A 109 -2.86 -11.12 1.03
CA GLY A 109 -2.31 -12.44 0.72
C GLY A 109 -0.94 -12.68 1.37
N VAL A 110 -0.04 -11.70 1.31
CA VAL A 110 1.29 -11.77 1.96
C VAL A 110 1.17 -11.86 3.48
N ALA A 111 0.20 -11.16 4.09
CA ALA A 111 -0.06 -11.24 5.53
C ALA A 111 -0.58 -12.62 5.93
N ILE A 112 -1.54 -13.19 5.19
CA ILE A 112 -2.05 -14.56 5.42
C ILE A 112 -0.91 -15.57 5.32
N ASN A 113 -0.05 -15.46 4.30
CA ASN A 113 1.09 -16.35 4.12
C ASN A 113 2.07 -16.25 5.30
N ALA A 114 2.34 -15.05 5.80
CA ALA A 114 3.21 -14.84 6.96
C ALA A 114 2.59 -15.38 8.27
N TRP A 115 1.27 -15.37 8.37
CA TRP A 115 0.55 -15.92 9.52
C TRP A 115 0.53 -17.45 9.54
N TYR A 116 0.54 -18.12 8.38
CA TYR A 116 0.53 -19.60 8.32
C TYR A 116 1.72 -20.23 9.05
N GLY A 117 2.92 -19.67 8.96
CA GLY A 117 4.11 -20.19 9.63
C GLY A 117 3.90 -20.44 11.13
N PRO A 118 3.71 -19.39 11.95
CA PRO A 118 3.50 -19.54 13.38
C PRO A 118 2.24 -20.34 13.72
N PHE A 119 1.19 -20.28 12.88
CA PHE A 119 -0.02 -21.07 13.09
C PHE A 119 0.23 -22.58 13.02
N TYR A 120 0.97 -23.05 12.00
CA TYR A 120 1.30 -24.47 11.88
C TYR A 120 2.29 -24.93 12.97
N ASP A 121 3.19 -24.06 13.44
CA ASP A 121 4.05 -24.37 14.59
C ASP A 121 3.24 -24.65 15.86
N LEU A 122 2.16 -23.90 16.10
CA LEU A 122 1.25 -24.15 17.23
C LEU A 122 0.51 -25.48 17.10
N ILE A 123 0.06 -25.82 15.88
CA ILE A 123 -0.56 -27.14 15.61
C ILE A 123 0.44 -28.25 15.93
N GLN A 124 1.69 -28.13 15.47
CA GLN A 124 2.71 -29.15 15.71
C GLN A 124 3.01 -29.33 17.22
N LYS A 125 3.06 -28.25 17.98
CA LYS A 125 3.23 -28.30 19.45
C LYS A 125 2.05 -29.01 20.12
N ALA A 126 0.82 -28.65 19.76
CA ALA A 126 -0.39 -29.24 20.31
C ALA A 126 -0.48 -30.76 20.04
N LEU A 127 -0.05 -31.20 18.84
CA LEU A 127 0.00 -32.62 18.48
C LEU A 127 1.12 -33.39 19.21
N THR A 128 2.25 -32.74 19.50
CA THR A 128 3.39 -33.38 20.18
C THR A 128 3.18 -33.52 21.68
N LYS A 129 2.52 -32.54 22.33
CA LYS A 129 2.26 -32.55 23.77
C LYS A 129 0.85 -32.04 24.05
N ALA A 130 0.00 -32.93 24.54
CA ALA A 130 -1.36 -32.59 24.96
C ALA A 130 -1.35 -31.49 26.04
N GLY A 131 -2.21 -30.48 25.90
CA GLY A 131 -2.34 -29.37 26.84
C GLY A 131 -1.19 -28.33 26.80
N SER A 132 -0.31 -28.39 25.79
CA SER A 132 0.85 -27.47 25.69
C SER A 132 0.56 -26.11 25.04
N VAL A 133 -0.63 -25.93 24.44
CA VAL A 133 -1.04 -24.69 23.76
C VAL A 133 -2.40 -24.27 24.30
N GLN A 134 -2.51 -23.02 24.76
CA GLN A 134 -3.79 -22.46 25.19
C GLN A 134 -4.56 -21.89 23.99
N ILE A 135 -5.90 -21.89 24.06
CA ILE A 135 -6.76 -21.35 22.99
C ILE A 135 -6.44 -19.88 22.68
N ALA A 136 -6.02 -19.12 23.69
CA ALA A 136 -5.62 -17.72 23.55
C ALA A 136 -4.38 -17.53 22.65
N GLU A 137 -3.51 -18.53 22.52
CA GLU A 137 -2.32 -18.47 21.66
C GLU A 137 -2.67 -18.55 20.15
N PHE A 138 -3.88 -19.00 19.81
CA PHE A 138 -4.36 -19.06 18.42
C PHE A 138 -5.01 -17.75 17.94
N LEU A 139 -5.31 -16.81 18.85
CA LEU A 139 -6.02 -15.55 18.55
C LEU A 139 -5.11 -14.33 18.87
N PRO A 140 -4.04 -14.09 18.07
CA PRO A 140 -3.13 -12.96 18.25
C PRO A 140 -3.68 -11.62 17.73
#